data_AF-A0A6I0LXI9-F1
#
_entry.id   AF-A0A6I0LXI9-F1
#
_cell.length_a   1.000
_cell.length_b   1.000
_cell.length_c   1.000
_cell.angle_alpha   90.00
_cell.angle_beta   90.00
_cell.angle_gamma   90.00
#
_symmetry.space_group_name_H-M   'P 1'
#
loop_
_entity.id
_entity.type
_entity.pdbx_description
1 polymer ?
#
loop_
_entity_poly.entity_id
_entity_poly.type
_entity_poly.pdbx_seq_one_letter_code
_entity_poly.pdbx_strand_id
1 'polypeptide(L)'
;ANADSCWWSMYRFHVQDPIYFHHDIRVTLQQIGGAPYQKVLELYKAKVPLVPVTIDRSGKLKFYRLLDENSDLHITDKDFPPGFVNFYRQDHVTSTAYFYLDRPAV
;
A
#
# COMPACT_ATOMS: atom_id res chain seq x y z
N ALA A 1 -9.61 2.50 5.33
CA ALA A 1 -10.87 2.04 4.70
C ALA A 1 -11.28 0.74 5.39
N ASN A 2 -12.57 0.51 5.59
CA ASN A 2 -13.13 -0.70 6.19
C ASN A 2 -14.32 -1.12 5.32
N ALA A 3 -14.26 -2.32 4.73
CA ALA A 3 -15.34 -2.78 3.85
C ALA A 3 -16.57 -3.25 4.63
N ASP A 4 -16.39 -3.82 5.81
CA ASP A 4 -17.49 -4.31 6.65
C ASP A 4 -18.37 -3.14 7.13
N SER A 5 -17.75 -1.99 7.38
CA SER A 5 -18.46 -0.75 7.73
C SER A 5 -18.75 0.15 6.52
N CYS A 6 -18.42 -0.27 5.29
CA CYS A 6 -18.54 0.54 4.06
C CYS A 6 -17.85 1.91 4.13
N TRP A 7 -16.76 2.04 4.89
CA TRP A 7 -16.02 3.28 5.03
C TRP A 7 -14.87 3.33 4.04
N TRP A 8 -15.05 4.10 2.99
CA TRP A 8 -14.06 4.28 1.92
C TRP A 8 -13.33 5.62 2.08
N SER A 9 -12.01 5.61 1.92
CA SER A 9 -11.25 6.83 1.74
C SER A 9 -11.01 6.99 0.25
N MET A 10 -11.63 8.01 -0.35
CA MET A 10 -11.47 8.32 -1.76
C MET A 10 -10.40 9.39 -1.92
N TYR A 11 -9.33 9.09 -2.65
CA TYR A 11 -8.37 10.11 -3.07
C TYR A 11 -8.83 10.69 -4.41
N ARG A 12 -9.17 11.98 -4.43
CA ARG A 12 -9.49 12.72 -5.64
C ARG A 12 -8.21 13.39 -6.15
N PHE A 13 -7.88 13.22 -7.44
CA PHE A 13 -6.92 14.09 -8.10
C PHE A 13 -7.46 15.54 -8.06
N HIS A 14 -6.72 16.45 -7.44
CA HIS A 14 -7.14 17.84 -7.20
C HIS A 14 -7.06 18.75 -8.44
N VAL A 15 -6.86 18.18 -9.63
CA VAL A 15 -6.75 18.92 -10.88
C VAL A 15 -7.97 18.69 -11.75
N GLN A 16 -8.48 19.75 -12.39
CA GLN A 16 -9.40 19.66 -13.53
C GLN A 16 -8.60 19.11 -14.70
N ASP A 17 -8.39 17.80 -14.73
CA ASP A 17 -7.81 17.13 -15.90
C ASP A 17 -8.89 16.20 -16.44
N PRO A 18 -9.55 16.53 -17.56
CA PRO A 18 -10.56 15.66 -18.11
C PRO A 18 -9.89 14.40 -18.63
N ILE A 19 -10.07 13.30 -17.91
CA ILE A 19 -9.49 12.01 -18.26
C ILE A 19 -10.36 11.36 -19.33
N TYR A 20 -9.99 11.55 -20.59
CA TYR A 20 -10.60 10.86 -21.71
C TYR A 20 -9.80 9.61 -22.08
N PHE A 21 -10.50 8.50 -22.30
CA PHE A 21 -9.91 7.30 -22.86
C PHE A 21 -10.49 7.06 -24.25
N HIS A 22 -9.63 6.87 -25.25
CA HIS A 22 -10.07 6.55 -26.62
C HIS A 22 -10.62 5.12 -26.73
N HIS A 23 -10.23 4.23 -25.79
CA HIS A 23 -10.66 2.85 -25.65
C HIS A 23 -10.80 2.49 -24.16
N ASP A 24 -10.77 1.19 -23.82
CA ASP A 24 -10.84 0.69 -22.45
C ASP A 24 -9.66 1.17 -21.56
N ILE A 25 -9.94 1.31 -20.26
CA ILE A 25 -8.94 1.59 -19.23
C ILE A 25 -8.63 0.32 -18.42
N ARG A 26 -7.34 0.01 -18.25
CA ARG A 26 -6.86 -0.98 -17.28
C ARG A 26 -5.93 -0.31 -16.29
N VAL A 27 -6.26 -0.42 -15.01
CA VAL A 27 -5.42 0.09 -13.91
C VAL A 27 -4.86 -1.09 -13.12
N THR A 28 -3.54 -1.10 -12.92
CA THR A 28 -2.86 -2.03 -12.02
C THR A 28 -2.40 -1.25 -10.79
N LEU A 29 -2.90 -1.64 -9.61
CA LEU A 29 -2.54 -0.98 -8.35
C LEU A 29 -1.51 -1.83 -7.59
N GLN A 30 -0.44 -1.18 -7.16
CA GLN A 30 0.53 -1.74 -6.21
C GLN A 30 0.37 -1.01 -4.87
N GLN A 31 0.13 -1.75 -3.79
CA GLN A 31 -0.05 -1.17 -2.46
C GLN A 31 1.09 -1.57 -1.54
N ILE A 32 1.87 -0.58 -1.12
CA ILE A 32 2.96 -0.75 -0.15
C ILE A 32 2.62 0.08 1.07
N GLY A 33 2.63 -0.59 2.23
CA GLY A 33 2.61 0.06 3.53
C GLY A 33 4.02 0.17 4.11
N GLY A 34 4.14 0.97 5.17
CA GLY A 34 5.37 1.04 5.93
C GLY A 34 5.09 1.35 7.39
N ALA A 35 5.83 0.71 8.29
CA ALA A 35 5.73 0.94 9.73
C ALA A 35 7.05 0.56 10.44
N PRO A 36 7.27 0.99 11.70
CA PRO A 36 8.37 0.51 12.51
C PRO A 36 8.34 -1.02 12.65
N TYR A 37 9.52 -1.66 12.63
CA TYR A 37 9.70 -3.12 12.72
C TYR A 37 8.79 -3.77 13.77
N GLN A 38 8.78 -3.26 14.99
CA GLN A 38 8.00 -3.84 16.09
C GLN A 38 6.52 -3.99 15.72
N LYS A 39 5.95 -2.98 15.03
CA LYS A 39 4.55 -3.01 14.61
C LYS A 39 4.31 -4.03 13.50
N VAL A 40 5.23 -4.13 12.54
CA VAL A 40 5.12 -5.12 11.46
C VAL A 40 5.27 -6.53 11.99
N LEU A 41 6.15 -6.75 12.98
CA LEU A 41 6.31 -8.04 13.65
C LEU A 41 5.03 -8.47 14.37
N GLU A 42 4.35 -7.56 15.09
CA GLU A 42 3.05 -7.83 15.71
C GLU A 42 2.02 -8.29 14.68
N LEU A 43 1.87 -7.54 13.58
CA LEU A 43 0.93 -7.86 12.50
C LEU A 43 1.27 -9.21 11.83
N TYR A 44 2.55 -9.46 11.59
CA TYR A 44 3.05 -10.70 11.01
C TYR A 44 2.74 -11.91 11.91
N LYS A 45 3.00 -11.79 13.23
CA LYS A 45 2.66 -12.83 14.23
C LYS A 45 1.15 -13.05 14.35
N ALA A 46 0.35 -11.98 14.18
CA ALA A 46 -1.10 -12.06 14.13
C ALA A 46 -1.64 -12.63 12.80
N LYS A 47 -0.76 -13.04 11.86
CA LYS A 47 -1.11 -13.60 10.55
C LYS A 47 -1.95 -12.66 9.69
N VAL A 48 -1.77 -11.35 9.86
CA VAL A 48 -2.34 -10.35 8.94
C VAL A 48 -1.72 -10.56 7.55
N PRO A 49 -2.50 -10.52 6.45
CA PRO A 49 -1.97 -10.68 5.09
C PRO A 49 -1.03 -9.51 4.74
N LEU A 50 0.25 -9.72 4.98
CA LEU A 50 1.32 -8.78 4.63
C LEU A 50 2.58 -9.54 4.24
N VAL A 51 3.36 -8.96 3.33
CA VAL A 51 4.65 -9.54 2.90
C VAL A 51 5.73 -8.48 3.08
N PRO A 52 6.70 -8.67 4.00
CA PRO A 52 7.82 -7.75 4.16
C PRO A 52 8.64 -7.63 2.87
N VAL A 53 8.99 -6.41 2.49
CA VAL A 53 9.68 -6.10 1.22
C VAL A 53 11.08 -5.57 1.47
N THR A 54 11.23 -4.56 2.32
CA THR A 54 12.54 -4.01 2.70
C THR A 54 12.54 -3.50 4.14
N ILE A 55 13.73 -3.38 4.72
CA ILE A 55 13.97 -2.59 5.94
C ILE A 55 15.01 -1.51 5.69
N ASP A 56 14.69 -0.27 6.13
CA ASP A 56 15.67 0.82 6.28
C ASP A 56 16.16 0.87 7.73
N ARG A 57 17.47 0.63 7.90
CA ARG A 57 18.14 0.68 9.21
C ARG A 57 18.53 2.13 9.52
N SER A 58 17.62 2.86 10.15
CA SER A 58 17.88 4.19 10.75
C SER A 58 18.30 5.28 9.75
N GLY A 59 17.61 5.39 8.61
CA GLY A 59 17.66 6.59 7.76
C GLY A 59 18.95 6.78 6.96
N LYS A 60 19.77 5.72 6.81
CA LYS A 60 20.94 5.74 5.91
C LYS A 60 20.58 5.41 4.46
N LEU A 61 19.28 5.32 4.13
CA LEU A 61 18.76 4.94 2.81
C LEU A 61 19.31 3.59 2.31
N LYS A 62 19.79 2.74 3.23
CA LYS A 62 20.30 1.41 2.91
C LYS A 62 19.20 0.40 3.16
N PHE A 63 18.49 0.05 2.09
CA PHE A 63 17.42 -0.94 2.11
C PHE A 63 17.98 -2.36 2.00
N TYR A 64 17.63 -3.19 2.97
CA TYR A 64 17.86 -4.63 2.91
C TYR A 64 16.64 -5.30 2.31
N ARG A 65 16.83 -6.17 1.31
CA ARG A 65 15.76 -6.90 0.61
C ARG A 65 15.24 -8.02 1.52
N LEU A 66 13.95 -8.02 1.80
CA LEU A 66 13.27 -9.05 2.59
C LEU A 66 12.38 -9.95 1.74
N LEU A 67 12.04 -9.50 0.52
CA LEU A 67 11.18 -10.22 -0.41
C LEU A 67 11.89 -11.40 -1.11
N ASP A 68 13.22 -11.33 -1.23
CA ASP A 68 14.02 -12.31 -1.95
C ASP A 68 14.09 -13.62 -1.13
N GLU A 69 13.88 -14.77 -1.77
CA GLU A 69 13.93 -16.09 -1.10
C GLU A 69 15.29 -16.38 -0.45
N ASN A 70 16.36 -15.83 -1.02
CA ASN A 70 17.73 -15.94 -0.51
C ASN A 70 18.12 -14.76 0.40
N SER A 71 17.13 -14.06 0.99
CA SER A 71 17.44 -12.99 1.94
C SER A 71 18.08 -13.56 3.20
N ASP A 72 19.23 -13.00 3.58
CA ASP A 72 19.91 -13.32 4.85
C ASP A 72 19.15 -12.80 6.08
N LEU A 73 18.01 -12.13 5.91
CA LEU A 73 17.24 -11.50 6.97
C LEU A 73 15.75 -11.83 6.85
N HIS A 74 15.22 -12.47 7.89
CA HIS A 74 13.80 -12.70 8.05
C HIS A 74 13.24 -11.90 9.23
N ILE A 75 12.03 -11.39 9.07
CA ILE A 75 11.38 -10.54 10.08
C ILE A 75 11.24 -11.20 11.46
N THR A 76 11.35 -12.54 11.53
CA THR A 76 11.29 -13.32 12.77
C THR A 76 12.65 -13.62 13.40
N ASP A 77 13.75 -13.18 12.80
CA ASP A 77 15.10 -13.42 13.32
C ASP A 77 15.28 -12.75 14.69
N LYS A 78 15.98 -13.45 15.59
CA LYS A 78 16.22 -12.96 16.96
C LYS A 78 16.92 -11.60 16.98
N ASP A 79 17.88 -11.42 16.08
CA ASP A 79 18.70 -10.22 15.96
C ASP A 79 18.27 -9.33 14.78
N PHE A 80 16.98 -9.38 14.42
CA PHE A 80 16.44 -8.55 13.35
C PHE A 80 16.66 -7.07 13.67
N PRO A 81 17.23 -6.30 12.73
CA PRO A 81 17.63 -4.92 13.00
C PRO A 81 16.42 -4.02 13.27
N PRO A 82 16.56 -2.98 14.13
CA PRO A 82 15.56 -1.94 14.24
C PRO A 82 15.50 -1.14 12.93
N GLY A 83 14.32 -0.64 12.59
CA GLY A 83 14.15 0.15 11.37
C GLY A 83 12.71 0.29 10.94
N PHE A 84 12.55 0.89 9.76
CA PHE A 84 11.25 1.04 9.10
C PHE A 84 11.11 -0.04 8.04
N VAL A 85 10.06 -0.86 8.15
CA VAL A 85 9.81 -1.99 7.26
C VAL A 85 8.74 -1.59 6.27
N ASN A 86 9.04 -1.70 4.98
CA ASN A 86 8.06 -1.64 3.91
C ASN A 86 7.51 -3.03 3.66
N PHE A 87 6.21 -3.14 3.38
CA PHE A 87 5.55 -4.41 3.15
C PHE A 87 4.43 -4.27 2.13
N TYR A 88 4.19 -5.31 1.35
CA TYR A 88 2.94 -5.43 0.61
C TYR A 88 1.81 -5.59 1.60
N ARG A 89 0.73 -4.86 1.36
CA ARG A 89 -0.50 -4.92 2.14
C ARG A 89 -1.65 -5.28 1.24
N GLN A 90 -2.63 -5.95 1.82
CA GLN A 90 -3.91 -6.22 1.18
C GLN A 90 -4.94 -5.25 1.73
N ASP A 91 -5.49 -4.41 0.85
CA ASP A 91 -6.59 -3.51 1.19
C ASP A 91 -7.79 -3.77 0.29
N HIS A 92 -8.96 -3.37 0.77
CA HIS A 92 -10.12 -3.22 -0.08
C HIS A 92 -10.02 -1.90 -0.85
N VAL A 93 -10.11 -1.98 -2.17
CA VAL A 93 -10.14 -0.83 -3.07
C VAL A 93 -11.53 -0.68 -3.66
N THR A 94 -11.97 0.57 -3.81
CA THR A 94 -13.19 0.92 -4.54
C THR A 94 -12.85 1.97 -5.58
N SER A 95 -13.50 1.92 -6.73
CA SER A 95 -13.44 2.97 -7.74
C SER A 95 -14.78 3.69 -7.81
N THR A 96 -14.77 4.92 -8.31
CA THR A 96 -15.96 5.67 -8.68
C THR A 96 -15.70 6.36 -10.01
N ALA A 97 -16.72 6.38 -10.87
CA ALA A 97 -16.68 7.12 -12.12
C ALA A 97 -17.58 8.35 -11.97
N TYR A 98 -17.02 9.53 -12.16
CA TYR A 98 -17.78 10.77 -12.17
C TYR A 98 -18.12 11.13 -13.61
N PHE A 99 -19.42 11.22 -13.92
CA PHE A 99 -19.89 11.84 -15.15
C PHE A 99 -20.06 13.32 -14.89
N TYR A 100 -19.23 14.14 -15.52
CA TYR A 100 -19.44 15.58 -15.51
C TYR A 100 -20.53 15.90 -16.53
N LEU A 101 -21.59 16.57 -16.08
CA LEU A 101 -22.58 17.14 -17.00
C LEU A 101 -21.98 18.41 -17.62
N ASP A 102 -22.20 18.60 -18.92
CA ASP A 102 -21.76 19.82 -19.62
C ASP A 102 -22.46 21.09 -19.09
N ARG A 103 -23.56 20.93 -18.35
CA ARG A 103 -24.32 21.99 -17.69
C ARG A 103 -25.05 21.46 -16.45
N PRO A 104 -25.40 22.31 -15.47
CA PRO A 104 -26.20 21.89 -14.31
C PRO A 104 -27.52 21.23 -14.77
N ALA A 105 -27.90 20.12 -14.14
CA ALA A 105 -29.25 19.60 -14.25
C ALA A 105 -30.21 20.57 -13.54
N VAL A 106 -31.32 20.88 -14.21
CA VAL A 106 -32.34 21.87 -13.79
C VAL A 106 -33.06 21.40 -12.54
#